data_AF-A0A1V0BHD6-F1
#
_entry.id   AF-A0A1V0BHD6-F1
#
_cell.length_a   1.000
_cell.length_b   1.000
_cell.length_c   1.000
_cell.angle_alpha   90.00
_cell.angle_beta   90.00
_cell.angle_gamma   90.00
#
_symmetry.space_group_name_H-M   'P 1'
#
loop_
_entity.id
_entity.type
_entity.pdbx_description
1 polymer ?
#
loop_
_entity_poly.entity_id
_entity_poly.type
_entity_poly.pdbx_seq_one_letter_code
_entity_poly.pdbx_strand_id
1 'polypeptide(L)'
;MSMQIVNLIQGSADWHAHRAKHFNASDAPAMMGCSSYKTRSELVKELATGLGQEVDAATQRRFDDGHRFEALARPLAEEIIGEDLSPCVGTNGKFSASFDGLTFMHDAAFEHKTLNKALREAMAEGCTGEDLPMQYRVQMEQQAMVSGCDRILFMASEWTGDGQLIEERHCWYYPDHELRAQIIAGWEQLEKDVAAYDPTAERPAPAVAAPVESLPAVVVQVNGALTVGGNLDAFGDALRQFIARIPAKPATDQEFADAEAATKALKKAEEALTAAEDGALAQISDVEVMRRTVADLKNLARTTRLATEKLVAAEKEARRTAIVTSAQAQLDQHIQALNQRLGSNWLPRMAGGFGEVIKGKKSLANMEDAVAVALTSAKHEANVLAQRLEANRKHLVQDGTDWIALFADFATVGAKAEEDFQALAALRINQHKQAEAQRLEAERERIRAEEAAKLQAQAAINAAAAAQKEAASAQQEPVSAAPAAETKVQSAQAAPEVAAKAEGETLTLGQINTLLAPIKVDAAGLAELGFEARKVEKSTAKHYAACDLPAMVQAMIAHLQSVLVTA
;
A
#
# COMPACT_ATOMS: atom_id res chain seq x y z
N MET A 1 -10.79 11.57 23.17
CA MET A 1 -11.90 12.20 23.92
C MET A 1 -12.91 11.10 24.23
N SER A 2 -13.80 11.30 25.19
CA SER A 2 -14.87 10.36 25.54
C SER A 2 -16.17 10.73 24.82
N MET A 3 -17.09 9.75 24.71
CA MET A 3 -18.46 9.97 24.27
C MET A 3 -19.15 11.08 25.09
N GLN A 4 -20.00 11.87 24.44
CA GLN A 4 -21.01 12.72 25.07
C GLN A 4 -22.39 12.35 24.51
N ILE A 5 -23.37 12.07 25.36
CA ILE A 5 -24.76 11.89 24.94
C ILE A 5 -25.40 13.27 24.71
N VAL A 6 -26.11 13.41 23.60
CA VAL A 6 -26.88 14.60 23.23
C VAL A 6 -28.36 14.24 23.26
N ASN A 7 -29.15 14.97 24.07
CA ASN A 7 -30.58 14.74 24.23
C ASN A 7 -31.36 15.17 22.98
N LEU A 8 -31.44 14.28 21.99
CA LEU A 8 -32.13 14.48 20.71
C LEU A 8 -33.09 13.32 20.43
N ILE A 9 -34.31 13.63 20.02
CA ILE A 9 -35.25 12.64 19.50
C ILE A 9 -34.82 12.32 18.06
N GLN A 10 -34.53 11.04 17.76
CA GLN A 10 -34.15 10.64 16.40
C GLN A 10 -35.30 10.93 15.41
N GLY A 11 -34.97 11.34 14.18
CA GLY A 11 -35.94 11.81 13.19
C GLY A 11 -36.54 13.22 13.46
N SER A 12 -36.20 13.89 14.56
CA SER A 12 -36.65 15.27 14.81
C SER A 12 -35.88 16.32 14.00
N ALA A 13 -36.48 17.51 13.83
CA ALA A 13 -35.82 18.63 13.15
C ALA A 13 -34.48 19.03 13.82
N ASP A 14 -34.41 19.01 15.15
CA ASP A 14 -33.18 19.29 15.90
C ASP A 14 -32.11 18.20 15.69
N TRP A 15 -32.53 16.93 15.54
CA TRP A 15 -31.63 15.84 15.17
C TRP A 15 -31.06 16.01 13.76
N HIS A 16 -31.89 16.39 12.78
CA HIS A 16 -31.40 16.74 11.43
C HIS A 16 -30.44 17.95 11.47
N ALA A 17 -30.74 18.99 12.24
CA ALA A 17 -29.88 20.17 12.41
C ALA A 17 -28.57 19.89 13.17
N HIS A 18 -28.55 18.86 14.03
CA HIS A 18 -27.34 18.32 14.65
C HIS A 18 -26.49 17.52 13.65
N ARG A 19 -27.13 16.59 12.91
CA ARG A 19 -26.47 15.74 11.90
C ARG A 19 -25.76 16.54 10.82
N ALA A 20 -26.33 17.68 10.40
CA ALA A 20 -25.74 18.58 9.41
C ALA A 20 -24.42 19.26 9.86
N LYS A 21 -23.98 19.05 11.11
CA LYS A 21 -22.77 19.66 11.70
C LYS A 21 -21.74 18.63 12.19
N HIS A 22 -22.01 17.33 12.00
CA HIS A 22 -21.17 16.24 12.49
C HIS A 22 -21.03 15.15 11.43
N PHE A 23 -19.96 14.37 11.52
CA PHE A 23 -19.78 13.18 10.71
C PHE A 23 -20.51 12.01 11.36
N ASN A 24 -21.67 11.64 10.80
CA ASN A 24 -22.55 10.61 11.38
C ASN A 24 -22.13 9.21 10.92
N ALA A 25 -22.23 8.22 11.80
CA ALA A 25 -21.91 6.82 11.50
C ALA A 25 -22.61 6.29 10.23
N SER A 26 -23.89 6.64 10.03
CA SER A 26 -24.68 6.28 8.83
C SER A 26 -24.16 6.89 7.51
N ASP A 27 -23.41 7.98 7.56
CA ASP A 27 -22.83 8.63 6.38
C ASP A 27 -21.40 8.12 6.08
N ALA A 28 -20.76 7.45 7.04
CA ALA A 28 -19.42 6.88 6.88
C ALA A 28 -19.32 5.87 5.71
N PRO A 29 -20.32 5.01 5.43
CA PRO A 29 -20.29 4.15 4.25
C PRO A 29 -20.32 4.90 2.91
N ALA A 30 -20.91 6.10 2.87
CA ALA A 30 -20.89 6.94 1.66
C ALA A 30 -19.52 7.63 1.51
N MET A 31 -18.96 8.11 2.61
CA MET A 31 -17.58 8.63 2.67
C MET A 31 -16.54 7.58 2.22
N MET A 32 -16.71 6.32 2.65
CA MET A 32 -15.89 5.16 2.26
C MET A 32 -16.31 4.53 0.91
N GLY A 33 -17.28 5.10 0.19
CA GLY A 33 -17.73 4.63 -1.13
C GLY A 33 -18.30 3.20 -1.20
N CYS A 34 -18.71 2.63 -0.06
CA CYS A 34 -19.29 1.29 0.06
C CYS A 34 -20.81 1.27 0.28
N SER A 35 -21.44 2.44 0.51
CA SER A 35 -22.89 2.62 0.66
C SER A 35 -23.69 2.19 -0.57
N SER A 36 -24.81 1.50 -0.33
CA SER A 36 -25.83 1.17 -1.33
C SER A 36 -26.82 2.31 -1.64
N TYR A 37 -26.75 3.44 -0.95
CA TYR A 37 -27.81 4.47 -0.96
C TYR A 37 -27.37 5.91 -1.31
N LYS A 38 -26.11 6.26 -1.07
CA LYS A 38 -25.55 7.61 -1.28
C LYS A 38 -24.10 7.47 -1.74
N THR A 39 -23.71 8.10 -2.85
CA THR A 39 -22.32 8.05 -3.32
C THR A 39 -21.42 9.01 -2.52
N ARG A 40 -20.09 8.92 -2.74
CA ARG A 40 -19.14 9.80 -2.05
C ARG A 40 -19.26 11.24 -2.57
N SER A 41 -19.35 11.42 -3.89
CA SER A 41 -19.58 12.73 -4.51
C SER A 41 -20.92 13.36 -4.11
N GLU A 42 -21.96 12.55 -3.86
CA GLU A 42 -23.22 13.04 -3.30
C GLU A 42 -23.06 13.57 -1.87
N LEU A 43 -22.36 12.84 -1.00
CA LEU A 43 -22.06 13.29 0.36
C LEU A 43 -21.20 14.55 0.39
N VAL A 44 -20.18 14.65 -0.48
CA VAL A 44 -19.37 15.88 -0.61
C VAL A 44 -20.26 17.06 -1.04
N LYS A 45 -21.18 16.87 -2.00
CA LYS A 45 -22.15 17.89 -2.42
C LYS A 45 -23.08 18.33 -1.29
N GLU A 46 -23.64 17.38 -0.56
CA GLU A 46 -24.55 17.63 0.57
C GLU A 46 -23.85 18.47 1.65
N LEU A 47 -22.65 18.07 2.08
CA LEU A 47 -21.88 18.77 3.11
C LEU A 47 -21.37 20.14 2.65
N ALA A 48 -20.95 20.29 1.39
CA ALA A 48 -20.42 21.55 0.87
C ALA A 48 -21.50 22.60 0.54
N THR A 49 -22.75 22.18 0.32
CA THR A 49 -23.87 23.09 0.00
C THR A 49 -24.88 23.26 1.13
N GLY A 50 -24.92 22.35 2.10
CA GLY A 50 -25.98 22.28 3.11
C GLY A 50 -27.33 21.79 2.54
N LEU A 51 -27.37 21.35 1.28
CA LEU A 51 -28.59 20.89 0.60
C LEU A 51 -28.63 19.36 0.54
N GLY A 52 -29.41 18.76 1.43
CA GLY A 52 -29.77 17.34 1.37
C GLY A 52 -30.67 17.00 0.19
N GLN A 53 -30.83 15.71 -0.09
CA GLN A 53 -31.82 15.22 -1.05
C GLN A 53 -33.24 15.36 -0.47
N GLU A 54 -34.23 15.69 -1.31
CA GLU A 54 -35.64 15.66 -0.91
C GLU A 54 -36.08 14.21 -0.70
N VAL A 55 -36.64 13.91 0.47
CA VAL A 55 -37.14 12.57 0.82
C VAL A 55 -38.57 12.42 0.27
N ASP A 56 -38.74 11.56 -0.74
CA ASP A 56 -40.07 11.26 -1.27
C ASP A 56 -40.92 10.44 -0.28
N ALA A 57 -42.24 10.45 -0.46
CA ALA A 57 -43.17 9.75 0.46
C ALA A 57 -42.96 8.23 0.50
N ALA A 58 -42.38 7.64 -0.55
CA ALA A 58 -42.04 6.22 -0.58
C ALA A 58 -40.77 5.91 0.22
N THR A 59 -39.85 6.87 0.33
CA THR A 59 -38.59 6.80 1.08
C THR A 59 -38.83 7.11 2.55
N GLN A 60 -39.62 8.14 2.87
CA GLN A 60 -40.05 8.40 4.24
C GLN A 60 -40.71 7.16 4.86
N ARG A 61 -41.64 6.53 4.15
CA ARG A 61 -42.29 5.31 4.61
C ARG A 61 -41.30 4.16 4.90
N ARG A 62 -40.19 4.05 4.16
CA ARG A 62 -39.14 3.04 4.45
C ARG A 62 -38.37 3.37 5.73
N PHE A 63 -38.22 4.65 6.08
CA PHE A 63 -37.67 5.05 7.38
C PHE A 63 -38.67 4.80 8.52
N ASP A 64 -39.96 5.11 8.30
CA ASP A 64 -41.03 4.87 9.27
C ASP A 64 -41.19 3.37 9.60
N ASP A 65 -41.24 2.50 8.58
CA ASP A 65 -41.25 1.04 8.76
C ASP A 65 -39.92 0.55 9.40
N GLY A 66 -38.78 1.19 9.08
CA GLY A 66 -37.48 0.90 9.70
C GLY A 66 -37.49 1.11 11.21
N HIS A 67 -37.86 2.30 11.68
CA HIS A 67 -37.99 2.60 13.12
C HIS A 67 -39.06 1.75 13.82
N ARG A 68 -40.12 1.32 13.10
CA ARG A 68 -41.09 0.34 13.62
C ARG A 68 -40.43 -1.02 13.85
N PHE A 69 -39.62 -1.52 12.92
CA PHE A 69 -38.90 -2.79 13.08
C PHE A 69 -37.81 -2.72 14.16
N GLU A 70 -37.09 -1.61 14.24
CA GLU A 70 -36.10 -1.30 15.29
C GLU A 70 -36.73 -1.41 16.71
N ALA A 71 -37.88 -0.76 16.90
CA ALA A 71 -38.62 -0.80 18.17
C ALA A 71 -39.20 -2.19 18.51
N LEU A 72 -39.59 -2.98 17.51
CA LEU A 72 -40.05 -4.36 17.68
C LEU A 72 -38.90 -5.35 17.95
N ALA A 73 -37.71 -5.09 17.41
CA ALA A 73 -36.52 -5.92 17.55
C ALA A 73 -35.77 -5.71 18.87
N ARG A 74 -35.83 -4.50 19.45
CA ARG A 74 -35.14 -4.13 20.70
C ARG A 74 -35.33 -5.15 21.85
N PRO A 75 -36.54 -5.65 22.18
CA PRO A 75 -36.69 -6.62 23.27
C PRO A 75 -35.99 -7.96 23.02
N LEU A 76 -35.86 -8.38 21.74
CA LEU A 76 -35.11 -9.58 21.36
C LEU A 76 -33.60 -9.34 21.53
N ALA A 77 -33.14 -8.13 21.20
CA ALA A 77 -31.76 -7.73 21.43
C ALA A 77 -31.42 -7.62 22.92
N GLU A 78 -32.32 -7.08 23.75
CA GLU A 78 -32.17 -7.03 25.21
C GLU A 78 -32.04 -8.44 25.82
N GLU A 79 -32.81 -9.43 25.32
CA GLU A 79 -32.66 -10.85 25.72
C GLU A 79 -31.30 -11.46 25.29
N ILE A 80 -30.79 -11.12 24.10
CA ILE A 80 -29.50 -11.61 23.57
C ILE A 80 -28.29 -10.96 24.27
N ILE A 81 -28.39 -9.67 24.62
CA ILE A 81 -27.33 -8.91 25.30
C ILE A 81 -27.31 -9.24 26.79
N GLY A 82 -28.48 -9.39 27.41
CA GLY A 82 -28.69 -9.56 28.85
C GLY A 82 -28.91 -8.25 29.63
N GLU A 83 -29.07 -7.11 28.92
CA GLU A 83 -29.20 -5.76 29.50
C GLU A 83 -30.14 -4.87 28.67
N ASP A 84 -30.78 -3.89 29.33
CA ASP A 84 -31.71 -2.91 28.73
C ASP A 84 -31.00 -1.98 27.71
N LEU A 85 -31.68 -1.65 26.60
CA LEU A 85 -31.13 -0.88 25.48
C LEU A 85 -31.81 0.47 25.26
N SER A 86 -31.13 1.56 25.65
CA SER A 86 -31.61 2.93 25.41
C SER A 86 -31.18 3.44 24.02
N PRO A 87 -32.11 3.86 23.13
CA PRO A 87 -31.76 4.57 21.91
C PRO A 87 -31.23 5.97 22.26
N CYS A 88 -30.09 6.37 21.68
CA CYS A 88 -29.46 7.64 22.01
C CYS A 88 -28.64 8.22 20.84
N VAL A 89 -28.15 9.45 21.01
CA VAL A 89 -27.20 10.09 20.09
C VAL A 89 -25.94 10.43 20.85
N GLY A 90 -24.81 9.88 20.42
CA GLY A 90 -23.49 10.16 20.97
C GLY A 90 -22.64 11.01 20.02
N THR A 91 -21.76 11.83 20.58
CA THR A 91 -20.68 12.49 19.85
C THR A 91 -19.31 12.24 20.49
N ASN A 92 -18.26 12.26 19.67
CA ASN A 92 -16.87 12.21 20.09
C ASN A 92 -16.09 13.22 19.24
N GLY A 93 -16.00 14.47 19.71
CA GLY A 93 -15.52 15.59 18.90
C GLY A 93 -16.43 15.86 17.70
N LYS A 94 -15.88 15.80 16.48
CA LYS A 94 -16.62 15.99 15.22
C LYS A 94 -17.40 14.76 14.75
N PHE A 95 -17.14 13.59 15.35
CA PHE A 95 -17.83 12.35 15.02
C PHE A 95 -19.13 12.22 15.82
N SER A 96 -20.15 11.67 15.17
CA SER A 96 -21.51 11.48 15.68
C SER A 96 -21.96 10.05 15.37
N ALA A 97 -22.74 9.48 16.27
CA ALA A 97 -23.45 8.23 16.08
C ALA A 97 -24.84 8.35 16.69
N SER A 98 -25.86 8.00 15.90
CA SER A 98 -27.15 7.62 16.47
C SER A 98 -27.11 6.11 16.67
N PHE A 99 -27.56 5.66 17.83
CA PHE A 99 -27.56 4.27 18.24
C PHE A 99 -29.00 3.79 18.29
N ASP A 100 -29.29 2.68 17.61
CA ASP A 100 -30.59 2.02 17.70
C ASP A 100 -30.77 1.52 19.15
N GLY A 101 -29.70 1.07 19.82
CA GLY A 101 -29.64 0.95 21.27
C GLY A 101 -28.22 1.00 21.84
N LEU A 102 -28.10 1.35 23.12
CA LEU A 102 -26.84 1.34 23.89
C LEU A 102 -27.14 0.94 25.34
N THR A 103 -26.27 0.10 25.94
CA THR A 103 -26.35 -0.27 27.36
C THR A 103 -26.03 0.91 28.28
N PHE A 104 -26.43 0.83 29.56
CA PHE A 104 -26.18 1.90 30.54
C PHE A 104 -24.69 2.20 30.77
N MET A 105 -23.82 1.19 30.63
CA MET A 105 -22.36 1.33 30.75
C MET A 105 -21.66 1.73 29.44
N HIS A 106 -22.41 1.78 28.32
CA HIS A 106 -21.92 2.02 26.95
C HIS A 106 -20.90 0.98 26.43
N ASP A 107 -20.83 -0.20 27.04
CA ASP A 107 -19.92 -1.30 26.71
C ASP A 107 -20.47 -2.23 25.61
N ALA A 108 -21.78 -2.30 25.43
CA ALA A 108 -22.44 -2.96 24.31
C ALA A 108 -23.46 -2.03 23.62
N ALA A 109 -23.48 -2.05 22.29
CA ALA A 109 -24.45 -1.33 21.47
C ALA A 109 -25.30 -2.28 20.61
N PHE A 110 -26.38 -1.73 20.03
CA PHE A 110 -27.31 -2.41 19.14
C PHE A 110 -27.50 -1.61 17.85
N GLU A 111 -27.54 -2.33 16.73
CA GLU A 111 -27.69 -1.81 15.37
C GLU A 111 -28.66 -2.73 14.61
N HIS A 112 -29.80 -2.18 14.16
CA HIS A 112 -30.91 -2.94 13.55
C HIS A 112 -31.10 -2.61 12.07
N LYS A 113 -31.34 -3.60 11.21
CA LYS A 113 -31.71 -3.36 9.80
C LYS A 113 -32.87 -4.26 9.33
N THR A 114 -33.63 -3.78 8.34
CA THR A 114 -34.62 -4.63 7.66
C THR A 114 -33.92 -5.77 6.92
N LEU A 115 -34.30 -7.02 7.22
CA LEU A 115 -33.68 -8.21 6.63
C LEU A 115 -33.99 -8.28 5.12
N ASN A 116 -32.99 -7.90 4.31
CA ASN A 116 -33.04 -7.95 2.85
C ASN A 116 -32.35 -9.20 2.31
N LYS A 117 -32.37 -9.39 0.98
CA LYS A 117 -31.74 -10.56 0.34
C LYS A 117 -30.23 -10.65 0.63
N ALA A 118 -29.47 -9.55 0.51
CA ALA A 118 -28.03 -9.57 0.71
C ALA A 118 -27.64 -9.89 2.16
N LEU A 119 -28.43 -9.43 3.14
CA LEU A 119 -28.25 -9.82 4.54
C LEU A 119 -28.57 -11.31 4.77
N ARG A 120 -29.60 -11.88 4.13
CA ARG A 120 -29.85 -13.34 4.17
C ARG A 120 -28.77 -14.18 3.49
N GLU A 121 -28.05 -13.62 2.52
CA GLU A 121 -26.93 -14.29 1.84
C GLU A 121 -25.60 -14.18 2.62
N ALA A 122 -25.37 -13.08 3.36
CA ALA A 122 -24.19 -12.90 4.21
C ALA A 122 -24.32 -13.56 5.60
N MET A 123 -25.48 -13.41 6.25
CA MET A 123 -25.72 -13.89 7.61
C MET A 123 -26.11 -15.38 7.61
N ALA A 124 -25.15 -16.23 7.29
CA ALA A 124 -25.25 -17.69 7.41
C ALA A 124 -25.07 -18.17 8.85
N GLU A 125 -25.27 -19.47 9.10
CA GLU A 125 -24.96 -20.10 10.40
C GLU A 125 -23.46 -19.93 10.73
N GLY A 126 -23.17 -19.41 11.93
CA GLY A 126 -21.80 -19.08 12.35
C GLY A 126 -21.27 -17.71 11.88
N CYS A 127 -22.09 -16.89 11.21
CA CYS A 127 -21.73 -15.53 10.81
C CYS A 127 -21.25 -14.67 11.98
N THR A 128 -20.16 -13.92 11.73
CA THR A 128 -19.61 -12.88 12.59
C THR A 128 -19.86 -11.50 11.98
N GLY A 129 -19.57 -10.43 12.73
CA GLY A 129 -19.57 -9.08 12.18
C GLY A 129 -18.55 -8.83 11.06
N GLU A 130 -17.53 -9.70 10.89
CA GLU A 130 -16.56 -9.58 9.79
C GLU A 130 -17.16 -9.98 8.43
N ASP A 131 -18.10 -10.94 8.44
CA ASP A 131 -18.77 -11.47 7.24
C ASP A 131 -19.82 -10.48 6.67
N LEU A 132 -20.21 -9.47 7.45
CA LEU A 132 -21.20 -8.48 7.04
C LEU A 132 -20.69 -7.59 5.88
N PRO A 133 -21.56 -7.21 4.93
CA PRO A 133 -21.22 -6.25 3.89
C PRO A 133 -20.59 -4.97 4.44
N MET A 134 -19.51 -4.51 3.81
CA MET A 134 -18.62 -3.46 4.34
C MET A 134 -19.32 -2.17 4.80
N GLN A 135 -20.49 -1.82 4.25
CA GLN A 135 -21.27 -0.67 4.72
C GLN A 135 -21.72 -0.79 6.18
N TYR A 136 -22.07 -1.99 6.65
CA TYR A 136 -22.49 -2.20 8.04
C TYR A 136 -21.28 -2.21 8.97
N ARG A 137 -20.16 -2.84 8.55
CA ARG A 137 -18.87 -2.78 9.27
C ARG A 137 -18.40 -1.34 9.46
N VAL A 138 -18.41 -0.52 8.40
CA VAL A 138 -18.00 0.89 8.46
C VAL A 138 -18.90 1.73 9.38
N GLN A 139 -20.21 1.50 9.35
CA GLN A 139 -21.14 2.20 10.24
C GLN A 139 -20.91 1.80 11.72
N MET A 140 -20.81 0.50 11.99
CA MET A 140 -20.61 -0.03 13.34
C MET A 140 -19.25 0.33 13.93
N GLU A 141 -18.19 0.34 13.13
CA GLU A 141 -16.88 0.78 13.61
C GLU A 141 -16.89 2.26 14.00
N GLN A 142 -17.64 3.11 13.28
CA GLN A 142 -17.82 4.49 13.70
C GLN A 142 -18.70 4.61 14.95
N GLN A 143 -19.72 3.77 15.13
CA GLN A 143 -20.47 3.69 16.40
C GLN A 143 -19.53 3.32 17.56
N ALA A 144 -18.71 2.28 17.41
CA ALA A 144 -17.72 1.85 18.42
C ALA A 144 -16.61 2.89 18.68
N MET A 145 -16.21 3.66 17.66
CA MET A 145 -15.29 4.80 17.83
C MET A 145 -15.92 5.97 18.60
N VAL A 146 -17.25 6.17 18.49
CA VAL A 146 -17.97 7.25 19.17
C VAL A 146 -18.32 6.89 20.61
N SER A 147 -18.85 5.69 20.88
CA SER A 147 -19.18 5.22 22.24
C SER A 147 -17.95 4.79 23.04
N GLY A 148 -17.04 4.05 22.40
CA GLY A 148 -16.02 3.26 23.08
C GLY A 148 -16.48 1.86 23.50
N CYS A 149 -17.59 1.35 22.95
CA CYS A 149 -18.12 0.01 23.29
C CYS A 149 -17.20 -1.13 22.81
N ASP A 150 -17.18 -2.23 23.58
CA ASP A 150 -16.37 -3.43 23.29
C ASP A 150 -16.99 -4.31 22.20
N ARG A 151 -18.30 -4.20 21.95
CA ARG A 151 -19.04 -5.00 20.96
C ARG A 151 -20.36 -4.34 20.53
N ILE A 152 -20.83 -4.68 19.33
CA ILE A 152 -22.14 -4.27 18.80
C ILE A 152 -22.91 -5.51 18.35
N LEU A 153 -24.16 -5.66 18.80
CA LEU A 153 -25.08 -6.66 18.29
C LEU A 153 -25.72 -6.12 17.01
N PHE A 154 -25.33 -6.67 15.86
CA PHE A 154 -26.00 -6.40 14.59
C PHE A 154 -27.17 -7.35 14.42
N MET A 155 -28.38 -6.82 14.21
CA MET A 155 -29.58 -7.61 13.99
C MET A 155 -30.27 -7.22 12.68
N ALA A 156 -30.66 -8.22 11.91
CA ALA A 156 -31.46 -8.06 10.70
C ALA A 156 -32.78 -8.84 10.85
N SER A 157 -33.92 -8.15 10.84
CA SER A 157 -35.23 -8.83 10.94
C SER A 157 -36.30 -8.32 9.97
N GLU A 158 -37.28 -9.18 9.71
CA GLU A 158 -38.45 -8.94 8.86
C GLU A 158 -39.73 -9.21 9.66
N TRP A 159 -40.72 -8.35 9.52
CA TRP A 159 -41.96 -8.38 10.31
C TRP A 159 -43.19 -8.16 9.44
N THR A 160 -44.33 -8.67 9.89
CA THR A 160 -45.63 -8.41 9.26
C THR A 160 -46.10 -6.94 9.44
N GLY A 161 -47.17 -6.58 8.75
CA GLY A 161 -47.82 -5.27 8.91
C GLY A 161 -48.43 -5.07 10.31
N ASP A 162 -48.85 -6.15 10.97
CA ASP A 162 -49.37 -6.17 12.35
C ASP A 162 -48.30 -6.41 13.44
N GLY A 163 -47.02 -6.56 13.05
CA GLY A 163 -45.90 -6.61 14.00
C GLY A 163 -45.53 -8.01 14.53
N GLN A 164 -45.93 -9.07 13.83
CA GLN A 164 -45.43 -10.43 14.10
C GLN A 164 -44.06 -10.62 13.41
N LEU A 165 -43.13 -11.29 14.08
CA LEU A 165 -41.82 -11.62 13.52
C LEU A 165 -41.95 -12.68 12.42
N ILE A 166 -41.29 -12.47 11.27
CA ILE A 166 -41.22 -13.44 10.17
C ILE A 166 -39.86 -14.16 10.20
N GLU A 167 -38.77 -13.40 10.27
CA GLU A 167 -37.40 -13.91 10.29
C GLU A 167 -36.49 -12.93 11.03
N GLU A 168 -35.56 -13.45 11.83
CA GLU A 168 -34.52 -12.69 12.55
C GLU A 168 -33.17 -13.39 12.33
N ARG A 169 -32.11 -12.61 12.17
CA ARG A 169 -30.72 -13.08 12.19
C ARG A 169 -29.85 -12.01 12.84
N HIS A 170 -28.94 -12.41 13.73
CA HIS A 170 -28.00 -11.52 14.38
C HIS A 170 -26.57 -12.08 14.36
N CYS A 171 -25.60 -11.19 14.50
CA CYS A 171 -24.22 -11.54 14.79
C CYS A 171 -23.53 -10.45 15.62
N TRP A 172 -22.42 -10.80 16.27
CA TRP A 172 -21.62 -9.86 17.04
C TRP A 172 -20.53 -9.23 16.18
N TYR A 173 -20.49 -7.89 16.14
CA TYR A 173 -19.38 -7.10 15.63
C TYR A 173 -18.47 -6.67 16.78
N TYR A 174 -17.16 -6.70 16.55
CA TYR A 174 -16.13 -6.30 17.49
C TYR A 174 -15.24 -5.20 16.86
N PRO A 175 -14.72 -4.24 17.65
CA PRO A 175 -13.94 -3.11 17.13
C PRO A 175 -12.73 -3.49 16.26
N ASP A 176 -12.70 -2.96 15.04
CA ASP A 176 -11.63 -3.10 14.06
C ASP A 176 -10.78 -1.82 14.04
N HIS A 177 -9.65 -1.86 14.78
CA HIS A 177 -8.77 -0.69 14.91
C HIS A 177 -8.10 -0.26 13.59
N GLU A 178 -7.97 -1.15 12.61
CA GLU A 178 -7.43 -0.77 11.28
C GLU A 178 -8.51 -0.05 10.47
N LEU A 179 -9.73 -0.60 10.44
CA LEU A 179 -10.89 0.06 9.82
C LEU A 179 -11.20 1.42 10.47
N ARG A 180 -11.04 1.54 11.80
CA ARG A 180 -11.13 2.83 12.53
C ARG A 180 -10.14 3.86 11.98
N ALA A 181 -8.88 3.46 11.79
CA ALA A 181 -7.83 4.35 11.28
C ALA A 181 -8.13 4.78 9.82
N GLN A 182 -8.65 3.87 8.99
CA GLN A 182 -9.11 4.17 7.63
C GLN A 182 -10.31 5.13 7.64
N ILE A 183 -11.29 4.95 8.52
CA ILE A 183 -12.47 5.83 8.65
C ILE A 183 -12.05 7.25 9.06
N ILE A 184 -11.14 7.39 10.03
CA ILE A 184 -10.62 8.71 10.46
C ILE A 184 -9.93 9.42 9.29
N ALA A 185 -9.02 8.73 8.59
CA ALA A 185 -8.33 9.30 7.42
C ALA A 185 -9.30 9.60 6.26
N GLY A 186 -10.34 8.80 6.11
CA GLY A 186 -11.45 8.99 5.18
C GLY A 186 -12.18 10.32 5.42
N TRP A 187 -12.60 10.59 6.66
CA TRP A 187 -13.21 11.87 7.03
C TRP A 187 -12.25 13.05 6.88
N GLU A 188 -10.97 12.88 7.27
CA GLU A 188 -9.95 13.92 7.08
C GLU A 188 -9.69 14.25 5.60
N GLN A 189 -9.91 13.32 4.67
CA GLN A 189 -9.85 13.63 3.23
C GLN A 189 -11.18 14.20 2.73
N LEU A 190 -12.33 13.71 3.22
CA LEU A 190 -13.63 14.25 2.88
C LEU A 190 -13.75 15.74 3.25
N GLU A 191 -13.20 16.17 4.40
CA GLU A 191 -13.10 17.57 4.80
C GLU A 191 -12.36 18.43 3.77
N LYS A 192 -11.27 17.92 3.21
CA LYS A 192 -10.46 18.61 2.19
C LYS A 192 -11.21 18.69 0.87
N ASP A 193 -11.93 17.63 0.50
CA ASP A 193 -12.72 17.56 -0.73
C ASP A 193 -13.97 18.45 -0.66
N VAL A 194 -14.60 18.55 0.51
CA VAL A 194 -15.69 19.49 0.83
C VAL A 194 -15.19 20.94 0.80
N ALA A 195 -13.98 21.21 1.31
CA ALA A 195 -13.38 22.55 1.25
C ALA A 195 -12.88 22.94 -0.16
N ALA A 196 -12.51 21.96 -1.00
CA ALA A 196 -12.09 22.15 -2.39
C ALA A 196 -13.27 22.09 -3.39
N TYR A 197 -14.50 21.97 -2.91
CA TYR A 197 -15.71 21.81 -3.71
C TYR A 197 -16.04 23.08 -4.50
N ASP A 198 -15.99 22.99 -5.83
CA ASP A 198 -16.46 24.05 -6.72
C ASP A 198 -17.94 23.82 -7.11
N PRO A 199 -18.90 24.66 -6.66
CA PRO A 199 -20.31 24.56 -7.05
C PRO A 199 -20.58 24.98 -8.51
N THR A 200 -19.63 25.65 -9.18
CA THR A 200 -19.73 26.11 -10.57
C THR A 200 -19.16 25.13 -11.59
N ALA A 201 -18.35 24.16 -11.15
CA ALA A 201 -17.88 23.07 -11.98
C ALA A 201 -19.05 22.25 -12.54
N GLU A 202 -19.12 22.12 -13.87
CA GLU A 202 -20.09 21.25 -14.53
C GLU A 202 -19.95 19.81 -14.03
N ARG A 203 -21.07 19.17 -13.72
CA ARG A 203 -21.10 17.75 -13.32
C ARG A 203 -22.09 17.00 -14.19
N PRO A 204 -21.78 15.76 -14.59
CA PRO A 204 -22.72 14.95 -15.34
C PRO A 204 -23.99 14.74 -14.51
N ALA A 205 -25.12 15.15 -15.08
CA ALA A 205 -26.41 14.60 -14.68
C ALA A 205 -26.41 13.07 -14.90
N PRO A 206 -27.32 12.31 -14.26
CA PRO A 206 -27.48 10.89 -14.57
C PRO A 206 -27.64 10.70 -16.08
N ALA A 207 -26.75 9.91 -16.68
CA ALA A 207 -26.59 9.83 -18.12
C ALA A 207 -27.79 9.14 -18.81
N VAL A 208 -28.82 9.93 -19.09
CA VAL A 208 -30.03 9.53 -19.80
C VAL A 208 -29.88 10.02 -21.22
N ALA A 209 -29.61 9.09 -22.14
CA ALA A 209 -29.57 9.38 -23.57
C ALA A 209 -30.80 10.20 -23.97
N ALA A 210 -30.56 11.41 -24.49
CA ALA A 210 -31.59 12.35 -24.85
C ALA A 210 -32.58 11.71 -25.85
N PRO A 211 -33.87 12.09 -25.83
CA PRO A 211 -34.84 11.61 -26.81
C PRO A 211 -34.36 11.89 -28.23
N VAL A 212 -33.82 10.85 -28.88
CA VAL A 212 -33.19 10.98 -30.18
C VAL A 212 -34.25 11.34 -31.19
N GLU A 213 -34.20 12.58 -31.73
CA GLU A 213 -35.13 13.04 -32.75
C GLU A 213 -35.17 12.01 -33.88
N SER A 214 -36.35 11.43 -34.11
CA SER A 214 -36.52 10.39 -35.10
C SER A 214 -36.32 10.99 -36.48
N LEU A 215 -35.27 10.54 -37.17
CA LEU A 215 -35.12 10.76 -38.61
C LEU A 215 -36.44 10.36 -39.30
N PRO A 216 -36.91 11.13 -40.29
CA PRO A 216 -38.19 10.86 -40.94
C PRO A 216 -38.19 9.45 -41.57
N ALA A 217 -39.36 8.81 -41.66
CA ALA A 217 -39.45 7.52 -42.34
C ALA A 217 -38.99 7.67 -43.81
N VAL A 218 -38.10 6.79 -44.28
CA VAL A 218 -37.67 6.79 -45.68
C VAL A 218 -38.85 6.35 -46.55
N VAL A 219 -39.26 7.22 -47.47
CA VAL A 219 -40.35 6.97 -48.42
C VAL A 219 -39.81 7.12 -49.83
N VAL A 220 -39.96 6.05 -50.62
CA VAL A 220 -39.69 6.01 -52.06
C VAL A 220 -40.97 5.54 -52.76
N GLN A 221 -41.30 6.18 -53.88
CA GLN A 221 -42.48 5.88 -54.68
C GLN A 221 -42.08 5.79 -56.16
N VAL A 222 -42.42 4.67 -56.81
CA VAL A 222 -42.23 4.48 -58.24
C VAL A 222 -43.61 4.56 -58.90
N ASN A 223 -43.87 5.65 -59.61
CA ASN A 223 -45.08 5.79 -60.41
C ASN A 223 -44.88 5.09 -61.78
N GLY A 224 -45.97 4.83 -62.51
CA GLY A 224 -45.93 4.16 -63.83
C GLY A 224 -45.31 4.97 -64.99
N ALA A 225 -44.68 6.11 -64.68
CA ALA A 225 -43.86 6.91 -65.59
C ALA A 225 -42.43 6.98 -65.01
N LEU A 226 -41.44 7.36 -65.81
CA LEU A 226 -40.00 7.43 -65.44
C LEU A 226 -39.68 8.60 -64.47
N THR A 227 -40.38 8.63 -63.33
CA THR A 227 -40.31 9.65 -62.29
C THR A 227 -40.32 8.98 -60.92
N VAL A 228 -39.17 8.98 -60.24
CA VAL A 228 -39.06 8.54 -58.85
C VAL A 228 -39.57 9.68 -57.96
N GLY A 229 -40.55 9.38 -57.11
CA GLY A 229 -41.02 10.25 -56.03
C GLY A 229 -40.55 9.75 -54.67
N GLY A 230 -40.71 10.58 -53.62
CA GLY A 230 -40.31 10.21 -52.26
C GLY A 230 -39.92 11.41 -51.42
N ASN A 231 -39.23 11.15 -50.30
CA ASN A 231 -38.71 12.17 -49.39
C ASN A 231 -37.18 12.09 -49.17
N LEU A 232 -36.44 11.40 -50.05
CA LEU A 232 -35.01 11.12 -49.90
C LEU A 232 -34.15 12.36 -49.65
N ASP A 233 -34.43 13.49 -50.31
CA ASP A 233 -33.68 14.73 -50.12
C ASP A 233 -33.89 15.31 -48.70
N ALA A 234 -35.15 15.39 -48.26
CA ALA A 234 -35.50 15.84 -46.90
C ALA A 234 -34.99 14.88 -45.81
N PHE A 235 -34.94 13.57 -46.08
CA PHE A 235 -34.27 12.59 -45.24
C PHE A 235 -32.76 12.83 -45.20
N GLY A 236 -32.14 13.14 -46.35
CA GLY A 236 -30.72 13.43 -46.46
C GLY A 236 -30.31 14.68 -45.68
N ASP A 237 -31.11 15.75 -45.74
CA ASP A 237 -30.90 16.96 -44.94
C ASP A 237 -31.09 16.70 -43.45
N ALA A 238 -32.14 15.97 -43.06
CA ALA A 238 -32.35 15.56 -41.67
C ALA A 238 -31.17 14.71 -41.14
N LEU A 239 -30.67 13.77 -41.94
CA LEU A 239 -29.51 12.94 -41.60
C LEU A 239 -28.23 13.78 -41.45
N ARG A 240 -28.00 14.76 -42.33
CA ARG A 240 -26.84 15.67 -42.22
C ARG A 240 -26.91 16.56 -40.99
N GLN A 241 -28.08 17.13 -40.69
CA GLN A 241 -28.31 17.91 -39.47
C GLN A 241 -28.17 17.06 -38.21
N PHE A 242 -28.64 15.81 -38.23
CA PHE A 242 -28.49 14.87 -37.13
C PHE A 242 -27.02 14.56 -36.85
N ILE A 243 -26.25 14.22 -37.89
CA ILE A 243 -24.80 13.95 -37.80
C ILE A 243 -24.04 15.16 -37.25
N ALA A 244 -24.40 16.38 -37.65
CA ALA A 244 -23.77 17.62 -37.18
C ALA A 244 -23.98 17.92 -35.68
N ARG A 245 -24.91 17.24 -35.00
CA ARG A 245 -25.17 17.37 -33.55
C ARG A 245 -24.45 16.32 -32.70
N ILE A 246 -23.82 15.31 -33.30
CA ILE A 246 -23.12 14.26 -32.56
C ILE A 246 -21.84 14.86 -31.95
N PRO A 247 -21.59 14.73 -30.62
CA PRO A 247 -20.39 15.30 -30.00
C PRO A 247 -19.10 14.74 -30.62
N ALA A 248 -18.29 15.63 -31.20
CA ALA A 248 -17.04 15.25 -31.86
C ALA A 248 -15.91 14.83 -30.90
N LYS A 249 -16.09 15.10 -29.59
CA LYS A 249 -15.24 14.58 -28.51
C LYS A 249 -16.02 14.52 -27.19
N PRO A 250 -16.82 13.46 -26.95
CA PRO A 250 -17.55 13.29 -25.70
C PRO A 250 -16.62 13.35 -24.48
N ALA A 251 -16.90 14.22 -23.52
CA ALA A 251 -16.10 14.35 -22.30
C ALA A 251 -16.81 13.75 -21.07
N THR A 252 -18.14 13.76 -21.07
CA THR A 252 -19.03 13.42 -19.96
C THR A 252 -19.79 12.11 -20.20
N ASP A 253 -20.26 11.47 -19.12
CA ASP A 253 -21.11 10.27 -19.21
C ASP A 253 -22.38 10.50 -20.06
N GLN A 254 -22.94 11.72 -20.03
CA GLN A 254 -24.10 12.12 -20.84
C GLN A 254 -23.77 12.13 -22.34
N GLU A 255 -22.71 12.84 -22.76
CA GLU A 255 -22.31 12.88 -24.18
C GLU A 255 -21.95 11.48 -24.71
N PHE A 256 -21.41 10.60 -23.87
CA PHE A 256 -21.19 9.20 -24.23
C PHE A 256 -22.51 8.44 -24.44
N ALA A 257 -23.52 8.65 -23.58
CA ALA A 257 -24.85 8.04 -23.75
C ALA A 257 -25.54 8.55 -25.03
N ASP A 258 -25.42 9.85 -25.32
CA ASP A 258 -25.97 10.49 -26.52
C ASP A 258 -25.26 10.01 -27.80
N ALA A 259 -23.93 9.87 -27.78
CA ALA A 259 -23.17 9.31 -28.91
C ALA A 259 -23.49 7.82 -29.15
N GLU A 260 -23.71 7.02 -28.10
CA GLU A 260 -24.21 5.64 -28.23
C GLU A 260 -25.66 5.57 -28.75
N ALA A 261 -26.51 6.55 -28.40
CA ALA A 261 -27.88 6.63 -28.88
C ALA A 261 -27.94 7.07 -30.35
N ALA A 262 -27.11 8.05 -30.74
CA ALA A 262 -26.93 8.47 -32.12
C ALA A 262 -26.37 7.32 -32.99
N THR A 263 -25.43 6.54 -32.48
CA THR A 263 -24.93 5.31 -33.10
C THR A 263 -26.07 4.33 -33.43
N LYS A 264 -26.98 4.09 -32.47
CA LYS A 264 -28.16 3.22 -32.66
C LYS A 264 -29.16 3.80 -33.68
N ALA A 265 -29.31 5.12 -33.74
CA ALA A 265 -30.17 5.80 -34.72
C ALA A 265 -29.59 5.76 -36.14
N LEU A 266 -28.27 5.97 -36.30
CA LEU A 266 -27.58 5.83 -37.59
C LEU A 266 -27.67 4.38 -38.13
N LYS A 267 -27.67 3.37 -37.25
CA LYS A 267 -27.91 1.97 -37.66
C LYS A 267 -29.34 1.78 -38.21
N LYS A 268 -30.35 2.34 -37.54
CA LYS A 268 -31.74 2.32 -38.03
C LYS A 268 -31.89 3.06 -39.36
N ALA A 269 -31.14 4.14 -39.59
CA ALA A 269 -31.09 4.82 -40.88
C ALA A 269 -30.45 3.95 -41.98
N GLU A 270 -29.33 3.27 -41.68
CA GLU A 270 -28.67 2.31 -42.58
C GLU A 270 -29.59 1.14 -42.97
N GLU A 271 -30.39 0.64 -42.01
CA GLU A 271 -31.41 -0.40 -42.20
C GLU A 271 -32.61 0.10 -43.02
N ALA A 272 -33.17 1.27 -42.69
CA ALA A 272 -34.33 1.86 -43.38
C ALA A 272 -34.03 2.25 -44.83
N LEU A 273 -32.84 2.81 -45.10
CA LEU A 273 -32.37 3.10 -46.45
C LEU A 273 -32.24 1.82 -47.29
N THR A 274 -31.78 0.72 -46.68
CA THR A 274 -31.68 -0.59 -47.36
C THR A 274 -33.06 -1.13 -47.72
N ALA A 275 -34.01 -1.13 -46.78
CA ALA A 275 -35.37 -1.59 -47.05
C ALA A 275 -36.10 -0.76 -48.13
N ALA A 276 -35.81 0.55 -48.21
CA ALA A 276 -36.32 1.41 -49.27
C ALA A 276 -35.66 1.13 -50.64
N GLU A 277 -34.37 0.78 -50.66
CA GLU A 277 -33.64 0.35 -51.85
C GLU A 277 -34.26 -0.94 -52.42
N ASP A 278 -34.39 -1.98 -51.59
CA ASP A 278 -34.94 -3.29 -51.96
C ASP A 278 -36.40 -3.18 -52.44
N GLY A 279 -37.22 -2.39 -51.74
CA GLY A 279 -38.62 -2.18 -52.10
C GLY A 279 -38.82 -1.44 -53.43
N ALA A 280 -37.93 -0.51 -53.78
CA ALA A 280 -37.98 0.21 -55.06
C ALA A 280 -37.40 -0.61 -56.22
N LEU A 281 -36.34 -1.39 -55.98
CA LEU A 281 -35.77 -2.34 -56.95
C LEU A 281 -36.79 -3.38 -57.44
N ALA A 282 -37.76 -3.73 -56.59
CA ALA A 282 -38.84 -4.65 -56.94
C ALA A 282 -39.88 -4.06 -57.93
N GLN A 283 -39.85 -2.76 -58.24
CA GLN A 283 -40.94 -2.09 -58.98
C GLN A 283 -40.63 -1.63 -60.41
N ILE A 284 -39.38 -1.30 -60.78
CA ILE A 284 -38.98 -0.98 -62.18
C ILE A 284 -37.45 -1.06 -62.38
N SER A 285 -37.03 -1.30 -63.63
CA SER A 285 -35.62 -1.54 -63.99
C SER A 285 -34.70 -0.32 -63.93
N ASP A 286 -35.22 0.87 -64.22
CA ASP A 286 -34.43 2.10 -64.42
C ASP A 286 -34.65 3.09 -63.26
N VAL A 287 -33.66 3.16 -62.38
CA VAL A 287 -33.73 3.89 -61.09
C VAL A 287 -32.36 4.40 -60.63
N GLU A 288 -31.42 4.64 -61.56
CA GLU A 288 -29.99 4.82 -61.24
C GLU A 288 -29.70 5.98 -60.26
N VAL A 289 -30.33 7.14 -60.47
CA VAL A 289 -30.16 8.32 -59.60
C VAL A 289 -30.56 8.01 -58.16
N MET A 290 -31.67 7.29 -57.95
CA MET A 290 -32.13 6.88 -56.63
C MET A 290 -31.15 5.90 -55.96
N ARG A 291 -30.69 4.87 -56.69
CA ARG A 291 -29.69 3.92 -56.17
C ARG A 291 -28.44 4.65 -55.70
N ARG A 292 -27.97 5.63 -56.47
CA ARG A 292 -26.83 6.49 -56.09
C ARG A 292 -27.11 7.28 -54.83
N THR A 293 -28.22 8.02 -54.74
CA THR A 293 -28.57 8.82 -53.55
C THR A 293 -28.71 7.93 -52.31
N VAL A 294 -29.36 6.77 -52.42
CA VAL A 294 -29.50 5.83 -51.31
C VAL A 294 -28.15 5.24 -50.90
N ALA A 295 -27.30 4.85 -51.84
CA ALA A 295 -25.94 4.37 -51.56
C ALA A 295 -25.06 5.45 -50.88
N ASP A 296 -25.12 6.70 -51.36
CA ASP A 296 -24.38 7.83 -50.78
C ASP A 296 -24.85 8.12 -49.34
N LEU A 297 -26.17 8.14 -49.08
CA LEU A 297 -26.74 8.34 -47.74
C LEU A 297 -26.48 7.16 -46.79
N LYS A 298 -26.55 5.92 -47.29
CA LYS A 298 -26.27 4.68 -46.56
C LYS A 298 -24.79 4.61 -46.19
N ASN A 299 -23.91 5.01 -47.10
CA ASN A 299 -22.48 5.12 -46.84
C ASN A 299 -22.18 6.24 -45.83
N LEU A 300 -22.84 7.39 -45.90
CA LEU A 300 -22.74 8.47 -44.91
C LEU A 300 -23.16 7.98 -43.51
N ALA A 301 -24.36 7.41 -43.36
CA ALA A 301 -24.84 6.87 -42.08
C ALA A 301 -23.89 5.82 -41.50
N ARG A 302 -23.46 4.85 -42.32
CA ARG A 302 -22.54 3.77 -41.93
C ARG A 302 -21.15 4.27 -41.54
N THR A 303 -20.58 5.19 -42.31
CA THR A 303 -19.22 5.72 -42.03
C THR A 303 -19.21 6.60 -40.78
N THR A 304 -20.20 7.47 -40.59
CA THR A 304 -20.35 8.20 -39.33
C THR A 304 -20.58 7.24 -38.16
N ARG A 305 -21.47 6.25 -38.28
CA ARG A 305 -21.71 5.26 -37.22
C ARG A 305 -20.42 4.55 -36.78
N LEU A 306 -19.67 4.01 -37.73
CA LEU A 306 -18.39 3.33 -37.45
C LEU A 306 -17.30 4.28 -36.92
N ALA A 307 -17.38 5.57 -37.22
CA ALA A 307 -16.49 6.57 -36.64
C ALA A 307 -16.88 6.89 -35.19
N THR A 308 -18.17 7.15 -34.92
CA THR A 308 -18.70 7.42 -33.57
C THR A 308 -18.50 6.23 -32.63
N GLU A 309 -18.74 4.99 -33.09
CA GLU A 309 -18.47 3.75 -32.32
C GLU A 309 -17.00 3.69 -31.85
N LYS A 310 -16.05 3.94 -32.76
CA LYS A 310 -14.61 3.95 -32.43
C LYS A 310 -14.22 5.11 -31.53
N LEU A 311 -14.81 6.28 -31.75
CA LEU A 311 -14.52 7.51 -31.01
C LEU A 311 -15.01 7.40 -29.56
N VAL A 312 -16.23 6.91 -29.34
CA VAL A 312 -16.77 6.59 -28.01
C VAL A 312 -15.89 5.57 -27.29
N ALA A 313 -15.50 4.48 -27.97
CA ALA A 313 -14.63 3.46 -27.36
C ALA A 313 -13.25 4.01 -26.96
N ALA A 314 -12.61 4.77 -27.86
CA ALA A 314 -11.27 5.33 -27.64
C ALA A 314 -11.26 6.41 -26.53
N GLU A 315 -12.21 7.34 -26.55
CA GLU A 315 -12.27 8.42 -25.55
C GLU A 315 -12.72 7.88 -24.18
N LYS A 316 -13.61 6.87 -24.10
CA LYS A 316 -13.90 6.18 -22.82
C LYS A 316 -12.65 5.55 -22.21
N GLU A 317 -11.82 4.88 -23.01
CA GLU A 317 -10.58 4.25 -22.52
C GLU A 317 -9.51 5.30 -22.16
N ALA A 318 -9.43 6.40 -22.92
CA ALA A 318 -8.58 7.54 -22.58
C ALA A 318 -8.98 8.20 -21.25
N ARG A 319 -10.29 8.38 -20.99
CA ARG A 319 -10.81 8.91 -19.71
C ARG A 319 -10.57 7.95 -18.55
N ARG A 320 -10.84 6.64 -18.75
CA ARG A 320 -10.50 5.57 -17.79
C ARG A 320 -9.02 5.60 -17.41
N THR A 321 -8.14 5.73 -18.40
CA THR A 321 -6.69 5.85 -18.20
C THR A 321 -6.33 7.13 -17.45
N ALA A 322 -6.90 8.28 -17.84
CA ALA A 322 -6.62 9.56 -17.21
C ALA A 322 -6.97 9.60 -15.71
N ILE A 323 -8.09 9.00 -15.29
CA ILE A 323 -8.47 8.87 -13.87
C ILE A 323 -7.41 8.09 -13.10
N VAL A 324 -7.00 6.92 -13.60
CA VAL A 324 -5.96 6.06 -12.99
C VAL A 324 -4.61 6.78 -12.90
N THR A 325 -4.16 7.39 -14.00
CA THR A 325 -2.86 8.09 -14.05
C THR A 325 -2.85 9.34 -13.16
N SER A 326 -3.95 10.09 -13.09
CA SER A 326 -4.10 11.26 -12.21
C SER A 326 -3.98 10.86 -10.73
N ALA A 327 -4.71 9.83 -10.31
CA ALA A 327 -4.65 9.36 -8.92
C ALA A 327 -3.27 8.81 -8.55
N GLN A 328 -2.61 8.07 -9.44
CA GLN A 328 -1.24 7.62 -9.20
C GLN A 328 -0.23 8.78 -9.15
N ALA A 329 -0.38 9.81 -9.98
CA ALA A 329 0.45 11.01 -9.89
C ALA A 329 0.26 11.75 -8.54
N GLN A 330 -0.98 11.83 -8.03
CA GLN A 330 -1.26 12.39 -6.70
C GLN A 330 -0.68 11.54 -5.55
N LEU A 331 -0.67 10.21 -5.68
CA LEU A 331 -0.03 9.32 -4.71
C LEU A 331 1.50 9.46 -4.75
N ASP A 332 2.08 9.49 -5.96
CA ASP A 332 3.52 9.69 -6.16
C ASP A 332 3.99 11.05 -5.58
N GLN A 333 3.20 12.11 -5.77
CA GLN A 333 3.44 13.44 -5.18
C GLN A 333 3.33 13.43 -3.64
N HIS A 334 2.35 12.71 -3.07
CA HIS A 334 2.19 12.56 -1.62
C HIS A 334 3.39 11.83 -0.99
N ILE A 335 3.84 10.75 -1.61
CA ILE A 335 5.04 10.01 -1.19
C ILE A 335 6.30 10.87 -1.31
N GLN A 336 6.42 11.70 -2.36
CA GLN A 336 7.52 12.65 -2.49
C GLN A 336 7.53 13.68 -1.35
N ALA A 337 6.36 14.21 -0.96
CA ALA A 337 6.25 15.14 0.17
C ALA A 337 6.60 14.47 1.52
N LEU A 338 6.23 13.19 1.71
CA LEU A 338 6.63 12.41 2.89
C LEU A 338 8.15 12.18 2.93
N ASN A 339 8.78 11.83 1.81
CA ASN A 339 10.24 11.67 1.72
C ASN A 339 10.99 13.00 1.95
N GLN A 340 10.47 14.13 1.46
CA GLN A 340 11.00 15.47 1.78
C GLN A 340 10.91 15.75 3.29
N ARG A 341 9.78 15.42 3.94
CA ARG A 341 9.56 15.58 5.39
C ARG A 341 10.51 14.72 6.23
N LEU A 342 10.85 13.52 5.76
CA LEU A 342 11.84 12.62 6.40
C LEU A 342 13.30 13.01 6.12
N GLY A 343 13.54 13.96 5.21
CA GLY A 343 14.88 14.37 4.78
C GLY A 343 15.64 13.31 3.97
N SER A 344 14.97 12.25 3.49
CA SER A 344 15.56 11.16 2.72
C SER A 344 14.50 10.32 2.00
N ASN A 345 14.87 9.74 0.87
CA ASN A 345 13.99 8.90 0.04
C ASN A 345 13.89 7.47 0.61
N TRP A 346 13.25 7.32 1.78
CA TRP A 346 13.08 6.01 2.43
C TRP A 346 11.75 5.33 2.09
N LEU A 347 10.67 6.06 1.80
CA LEU A 347 9.46 5.46 1.25
C LEU A 347 9.71 5.09 -0.23
N PRO A 348 9.52 3.82 -0.61
CA PRO A 348 9.45 3.45 -2.02
C PRO A 348 8.16 4.01 -2.67
N ARG A 349 8.13 4.03 -3.99
CA ARG A 349 6.91 4.33 -4.74
C ARG A 349 5.88 3.21 -4.53
N MET A 350 4.70 3.55 -4.03
CA MET A 350 3.57 2.61 -3.86
C MET A 350 2.64 2.67 -5.07
N ALA A 351 2.09 1.54 -5.50
CA ALA A 351 1.09 1.47 -6.56
C ALA A 351 -0.32 1.36 -5.95
N GLY A 352 -1.18 2.36 -6.15
CA GLY A 352 -2.47 2.47 -5.45
C GLY A 352 -3.61 1.58 -6.00
N GLY A 353 -3.31 0.56 -6.81
CA GLY A 353 -4.30 -0.43 -7.28
C GLY A 353 -5.44 0.08 -8.19
N PHE A 354 -5.48 1.38 -8.53
CA PHE A 354 -6.66 2.08 -9.08
C PHE A 354 -7.32 1.42 -10.30
N GLY A 355 -6.56 0.73 -11.16
CA GLY A 355 -7.11 0.03 -12.34
C GLY A 355 -8.05 -1.13 -11.99
N GLU A 356 -7.82 -1.84 -10.89
CA GLU A 356 -8.70 -2.92 -10.42
C GLU A 356 -9.94 -2.35 -9.70
N VAL A 357 -9.78 -1.23 -8.99
CA VAL A 357 -10.87 -0.55 -8.26
C VAL A 357 -11.99 -0.04 -9.20
N ILE A 358 -11.64 0.31 -10.43
CA ILE A 358 -12.59 0.77 -11.47
C ILE A 358 -13.13 -0.33 -12.39
N LYS A 359 -12.77 -1.59 -12.12
CA LYS A 359 -13.20 -2.76 -12.90
C LYS A 359 -14.70 -2.97 -12.74
N GLY A 360 -15.40 -3.19 -13.86
CA GLY A 360 -16.87 -3.30 -13.87
C GLY A 360 -17.67 -2.02 -13.63
N LYS A 361 -17.04 -0.91 -13.17
CA LYS A 361 -17.69 0.41 -13.10
C LYS A 361 -17.99 0.93 -14.51
N LYS A 362 -19.20 1.48 -14.70
CA LYS A 362 -19.78 1.81 -16.02
C LYS A 362 -19.77 3.30 -16.37
N SER A 363 -20.01 4.18 -15.40
CA SER A 363 -19.92 5.65 -15.51
C SER A 363 -18.56 6.14 -14.99
N LEU A 364 -18.10 7.29 -15.50
CA LEU A 364 -16.89 7.96 -15.03
C LEU A 364 -17.03 8.39 -13.56
N ALA A 365 -18.17 8.97 -13.16
CA ALA A 365 -18.40 9.38 -11.77
C ALA A 365 -18.23 8.21 -10.76
N ASN A 366 -18.67 7.00 -11.13
CA ASN A 366 -18.52 5.80 -10.28
C ASN A 366 -17.10 5.20 -10.31
N MET A 367 -16.24 5.64 -11.24
CA MET A 367 -14.80 5.37 -11.25
C MET A 367 -14.06 6.39 -10.38
N GLU A 368 -14.41 7.67 -10.51
CA GLU A 368 -13.81 8.78 -9.76
C GLU A 368 -14.05 8.64 -8.25
N ASP A 369 -15.29 8.35 -7.81
CA ASP A 369 -15.61 8.09 -6.39
C ASP A 369 -14.80 6.90 -5.83
N ALA A 370 -14.71 5.80 -6.59
CA ALA A 370 -14.01 4.60 -6.15
C ALA A 370 -12.48 4.83 -6.06
N VAL A 371 -11.92 5.59 -7.00
CA VAL A 371 -10.50 5.97 -7.01
C VAL A 371 -10.18 7.00 -5.93
N ALA A 372 -11.09 7.92 -5.60
CA ALA A 372 -10.91 8.85 -4.49
C ALA A 372 -10.81 8.13 -3.13
N VAL A 373 -11.63 7.09 -2.91
CA VAL A 373 -11.51 6.22 -1.71
C VAL A 373 -10.17 5.50 -1.71
N ALA A 374 -9.83 4.77 -2.79
CA ALA A 374 -8.57 4.02 -2.86
C ALA A 374 -7.32 4.91 -2.72
N LEU A 375 -7.38 6.15 -3.24
CA LEU A 375 -6.30 7.13 -3.09
C LEU A 375 -6.18 7.62 -1.64
N THR A 376 -7.28 7.66 -0.90
CA THR A 376 -7.28 7.98 0.52
C THR A 376 -6.65 6.86 1.34
N SER A 377 -7.01 5.60 1.08
CA SER A 377 -6.38 4.42 1.70
C SER A 377 -4.88 4.36 1.41
N ALA A 378 -4.46 4.48 0.15
CA ALA A 378 -3.04 4.45 -0.23
C ALA A 378 -2.23 5.61 0.37
N LYS A 379 -2.84 6.80 0.55
CA LYS A 379 -2.22 7.92 1.30
C LYS A 379 -2.12 7.64 2.80
N HIS A 380 -3.11 6.95 3.38
CA HIS A 380 -3.08 6.52 4.78
C HIS A 380 -1.98 5.49 5.03
N GLU A 381 -1.88 4.44 4.21
CA GLU A 381 -0.79 3.45 4.23
C GLU A 381 0.59 4.13 4.15
N ALA A 382 0.76 5.08 3.23
CA ALA A 382 1.99 5.86 3.09
C ALA A 382 2.30 6.68 4.35
N ASN A 383 1.28 7.30 4.98
CA ASN A 383 1.44 8.02 6.24
C ASN A 383 1.87 7.10 7.39
N VAL A 384 1.27 5.92 7.52
CA VAL A 384 1.61 4.92 8.55
C VAL A 384 3.06 4.42 8.37
N LEU A 385 3.47 4.13 7.12
CA LEU A 385 4.86 3.76 6.83
C LEU A 385 5.83 4.90 7.14
N ALA A 386 5.49 6.16 6.82
CA ALA A 386 6.31 7.32 7.14
C ALA A 386 6.44 7.56 8.65
N GLN A 387 5.36 7.41 9.42
CA GLN A 387 5.36 7.53 10.88
C GLN A 387 6.24 6.44 11.52
N ARG A 388 6.17 5.21 11.02
CA ARG A 388 7.02 4.09 11.47
C ARG A 388 8.50 4.34 11.18
N LEU A 389 8.83 4.78 9.95
CA LEU A 389 10.19 5.17 9.57
C LEU A 389 10.70 6.33 10.43
N GLU A 390 9.86 7.31 10.76
CA GLU A 390 10.18 8.45 11.63
C GLU A 390 10.45 8.04 13.09
N ALA A 391 9.62 7.16 13.66
CA ALA A 391 9.80 6.61 15.00
C ALA A 391 11.10 5.78 15.11
N ASN A 392 11.30 4.84 14.17
CA ASN A 392 12.52 4.04 14.09
C ASN A 392 13.77 4.91 13.83
N ARG A 393 13.66 5.96 13.01
CA ARG A 393 14.74 6.92 12.75
C ARG A 393 15.14 7.69 14.01
N LYS A 394 14.15 8.08 14.82
CA LYS A 394 14.34 8.76 16.11
C LYS A 394 14.99 7.85 17.15
N HIS A 395 14.66 6.55 17.17
CA HIS A 395 15.30 5.56 18.05
C HIS A 395 16.81 5.42 17.80
N LEU A 396 17.32 5.73 16.60
CA LEU A 396 18.75 5.72 16.29
C LEU A 396 19.54 6.91 16.89
N VAL A 397 18.90 7.89 17.53
CA VAL A 397 19.58 8.98 18.23
C VAL A 397 19.65 8.63 19.72
N GLN A 398 20.83 8.18 20.18
CA GLN A 398 21.05 7.64 21.52
C GLN A 398 22.32 8.25 22.13
N ASP A 399 22.28 8.65 23.40
CA ASP A 399 23.41 9.24 24.13
C ASP A 399 24.05 10.46 23.41
N GLY A 400 23.25 11.23 22.66
CA GLY A 400 23.72 12.35 21.83
C GLY A 400 24.44 11.92 20.53
N THR A 401 24.54 10.62 20.26
CA THR A 401 25.12 10.06 19.04
C THR A 401 24.01 9.62 18.07
N ASP A 402 24.20 9.90 16.78
CA ASP A 402 23.27 9.50 15.72
C ASP A 402 23.80 8.27 14.95
N TRP A 403 23.19 7.12 15.20
CA TRP A 403 23.68 5.82 14.69
C TRP A 403 23.28 5.51 13.25
N ILE A 404 22.61 6.44 12.53
CA ILE A 404 22.11 6.25 11.15
C ILE A 404 23.17 5.74 10.16
N ALA A 405 24.45 6.06 10.36
CA ALA A 405 25.56 5.59 9.53
C ALA A 405 25.72 4.04 9.52
N LEU A 406 25.19 3.33 10.51
CA LEU A 406 25.18 1.86 10.57
C LEU A 406 24.01 1.21 9.79
N PHE A 407 23.20 2.02 9.09
CA PHE A 407 21.96 1.61 8.42
C PHE A 407 21.87 2.19 7.01
N ALA A 408 22.82 1.87 6.14
CA ALA A 408 22.73 2.18 4.71
C ALA A 408 21.47 1.58 4.04
N ASP A 409 20.92 0.53 4.64
CA ASP A 409 19.68 -0.17 4.31
C ASP A 409 18.44 0.34 5.08
N PHE A 410 18.50 1.52 5.72
CA PHE A 410 17.43 2.03 6.61
C PHE A 410 16.04 2.05 5.97
N ALA A 411 15.92 2.33 4.67
CA ALA A 411 14.64 2.27 3.95
C ALA A 411 13.94 0.90 4.07
N THR A 412 14.71 -0.19 4.11
CA THR A 412 14.21 -1.55 4.27
C THR A 412 14.02 -1.92 5.74
N VAL A 413 15.03 -1.67 6.59
CA VAL A 413 15.00 -2.14 7.99
C VAL A 413 14.16 -1.26 8.90
N GLY A 414 14.11 0.06 8.67
CA GLY A 414 13.27 1.00 9.41
C GLY A 414 11.77 0.88 9.11
N ALA A 415 11.38 0.09 8.11
CA ALA A 415 9.98 -0.24 7.82
C ALA A 415 9.43 -1.40 8.68
N LYS A 416 10.30 -2.10 9.42
CA LYS A 416 9.93 -3.18 10.38
C LYS A 416 9.13 -2.64 11.57
N ALA A 417 8.39 -3.54 12.23
CA ALA A 417 7.77 -3.27 13.53
C ALA A 417 8.81 -2.73 14.53
N GLU A 418 8.34 -1.97 15.52
CA GLU A 418 9.24 -1.20 16.40
C GLU A 418 10.18 -2.10 17.19
N GLU A 419 9.67 -3.14 17.83
CA GLU A 419 10.44 -4.11 18.63
C GLU A 419 11.51 -4.82 17.77
N ASP A 420 11.10 -5.19 16.56
CA ASP A 420 11.86 -5.89 15.53
C ASP A 420 13.02 -5.02 15.00
N PHE A 421 12.78 -3.71 14.87
CA PHE A 421 13.79 -2.72 14.52
C PHE A 421 14.70 -2.39 15.70
N GLN A 422 14.17 -2.17 16.90
CA GLN A 422 14.94 -1.84 18.11
C GLN A 422 15.93 -2.98 18.45
N ALA A 423 15.51 -4.24 18.33
CA ALA A 423 16.39 -5.40 18.52
C ALA A 423 17.55 -5.43 17.50
N LEU A 424 17.27 -5.18 16.23
CA LEU A 424 18.28 -5.08 15.18
C LEU A 424 19.22 -3.87 15.39
N ALA A 425 18.67 -2.74 15.84
CA ALA A 425 19.44 -1.53 16.10
C ALA A 425 20.41 -1.73 17.28
N ALA A 426 19.92 -2.27 18.39
CA ALA A 426 20.75 -2.64 19.54
C ALA A 426 21.86 -3.62 19.15
N LEU A 427 21.57 -4.62 18.29
CA LEU A 427 22.58 -5.55 17.80
C LEU A 427 23.72 -4.83 17.04
N ARG A 428 23.38 -4.01 16.02
CA ARG A 428 24.39 -3.29 15.22
C ARG A 428 25.18 -2.27 16.03
N ILE A 429 24.50 -1.51 16.88
CA ILE A 429 25.14 -0.48 17.74
C ILE A 429 26.09 -1.14 18.74
N ASN A 430 25.70 -2.25 19.36
CA ASN A 430 26.58 -2.97 20.30
C ASN A 430 27.77 -3.64 19.60
N GLN A 431 27.58 -4.23 18.41
CA GLN A 431 28.68 -4.76 17.60
C GLN A 431 29.69 -3.67 17.24
N HIS A 432 29.22 -2.50 16.81
CA HIS A 432 30.10 -1.36 16.51
C HIS A 432 30.83 -0.84 17.76
N LYS A 433 30.11 -0.61 18.87
CA LYS A 433 30.72 -0.20 20.16
C LYS A 433 31.79 -1.19 20.64
N GLN A 434 31.60 -2.50 20.44
CA GLN A 434 32.59 -3.54 20.76
C GLN A 434 33.82 -3.50 19.84
N ALA A 435 33.62 -3.36 18.52
CA ALA A 435 34.73 -3.28 17.56
C ALA A 435 35.58 -2.01 17.76
N GLU A 436 34.94 -0.87 18.04
CA GLU A 436 35.62 0.39 18.39
C GLU A 436 36.46 0.23 19.68
N ALA A 437 35.90 -0.39 20.72
CA ALA A 437 36.62 -0.65 21.97
C ALA A 437 37.82 -1.59 21.78
N GLN A 438 37.66 -2.65 20.98
CA GLN A 438 38.76 -3.57 20.63
C GLN A 438 39.88 -2.85 19.87
N ARG A 439 39.54 -1.98 18.90
CA ARG A 439 40.55 -1.18 18.17
C ARG A 439 41.31 -0.23 19.11
N LEU A 440 40.61 0.42 20.03
CA LEU A 440 41.22 1.32 21.01
C LEU A 440 42.13 0.61 22.00
N GLU A 441 41.78 -0.60 22.45
CA GLU A 441 42.66 -1.37 23.35
C GLU A 441 43.87 -1.97 22.62
N ALA A 442 43.70 -2.46 21.39
CA ALA A 442 44.81 -2.91 20.55
C ALA A 442 45.81 -1.76 20.24
N GLU A 443 45.32 -0.54 20.03
CA GLU A 443 46.17 0.66 19.88
C GLU A 443 46.94 0.95 21.19
N ARG A 444 46.28 0.87 22.36
CA ARG A 444 46.94 1.01 23.67
C ARG A 444 47.96 -0.08 23.95
N GLU A 445 47.72 -1.32 23.49
CA GLU A 445 48.70 -2.41 23.59
C GLU A 445 49.91 -2.15 22.68
N ARG A 446 49.71 -1.67 21.44
CA ARG A 446 50.81 -1.26 20.56
C ARG A 446 51.65 -0.15 21.19
N ILE A 447 51.02 0.92 21.71
CA ILE A 447 51.73 2.02 22.36
C ILE A 447 52.53 1.52 23.58
N ARG A 448 51.92 0.70 24.45
CA ARG A 448 52.64 0.08 25.59
C ARG A 448 53.82 -0.78 25.14
N ALA A 449 53.69 -1.55 24.06
CA ALA A 449 54.77 -2.37 23.52
C ALA A 449 55.90 -1.52 22.93
N GLU A 450 55.59 -0.44 22.21
CA GLU A 450 56.59 0.51 21.67
C GLU A 450 57.33 1.26 22.78
N GLU A 451 56.65 1.68 23.84
CA GLU A 451 57.28 2.32 25.00
C GLU A 451 58.17 1.34 25.78
N ALA A 452 57.70 0.11 26.01
CA ALA A 452 58.49 -0.94 26.63
C ALA A 452 59.74 -1.29 25.82
N ALA A 453 59.62 -1.37 24.48
CA ALA A 453 60.75 -1.61 23.59
C ALA A 453 61.77 -0.45 23.61
N LYS A 454 61.31 0.81 23.61
CA LYS A 454 62.18 1.98 23.78
C LYS A 454 62.91 1.97 25.12
N LEU A 455 62.21 1.60 26.21
CA LEU A 455 62.80 1.55 27.54
C LEU A 455 63.84 0.41 27.66
N GLN A 456 63.56 -0.76 27.08
CA GLN A 456 64.52 -1.87 27.00
C GLN A 456 65.74 -1.52 26.14
N ALA A 457 65.55 -0.85 24.99
CA ALA A 457 66.66 -0.38 24.15
C ALA A 457 67.55 0.62 24.91
N GLN A 458 66.96 1.59 25.61
CA GLN A 458 67.72 2.54 26.42
C GLN A 458 68.42 1.86 27.60
N ALA A 459 67.79 0.87 28.25
CA ALA A 459 68.41 0.07 29.29
C ALA A 459 69.61 -0.74 28.77
N ALA A 460 69.51 -1.32 27.58
CA ALA A 460 70.61 -2.05 26.93
C ALA A 460 71.78 -1.12 26.57
N ILE A 461 71.50 0.08 26.05
CA ILE A 461 72.53 1.12 25.80
C ILE A 461 73.23 1.53 27.11
N ASN A 462 72.46 1.75 28.18
CA ASN A 462 73.00 2.12 29.49
C ASN A 462 73.83 0.98 30.10
N ALA A 463 73.39 -0.27 29.97
CA ALA A 463 74.10 -1.46 30.45
C ALA A 463 75.41 -1.70 29.68
N ALA A 464 75.42 -1.52 28.36
CA ALA A 464 76.64 -1.58 27.55
C ALA A 464 77.65 -0.50 27.97
N ALA A 465 77.17 0.73 28.25
CA ALA A 465 78.01 1.82 28.77
C ALA A 465 78.49 1.61 30.22
N ALA A 466 77.82 0.78 31.01
CA ALA A 466 78.28 0.35 32.33
C ALA A 466 79.33 -0.77 32.24
N ALA A 467 79.07 -1.80 31.43
CA ALA A 467 80.00 -2.91 31.19
C ALA A 467 81.36 -2.41 30.63
N GLN A 468 81.35 -1.39 29.77
CA GLN A 468 82.58 -0.73 29.29
C GLN A 468 83.39 -0.02 30.39
N LYS A 469 82.77 0.36 31.52
CA LYS A 469 83.46 0.92 32.69
C LYS A 469 84.01 -0.17 33.61
N GLU A 470 83.25 -1.25 33.84
CA GLU A 470 83.69 -2.36 34.69
C GLU A 470 84.82 -3.18 34.03
N ALA A 471 84.76 -3.35 32.70
CA ALA A 471 85.85 -3.96 31.92
C ALA A 471 87.19 -3.20 32.04
N ALA A 472 87.16 -1.89 32.36
CA ALA A 472 88.35 -1.09 32.60
C ALA A 472 88.94 -1.26 34.02
N SER A 473 88.24 -1.93 34.95
CA SER A 473 88.69 -2.17 36.33
C SER A 473 89.10 -3.60 36.66
N ALA A 474 88.84 -4.57 35.77
CA ALA A 474 88.91 -6.01 36.10
C ALA A 474 90.17 -6.75 35.59
N GLN A 475 91.14 -6.08 34.96
CA GLN A 475 92.30 -6.75 34.34
C GLN A 475 93.51 -6.95 35.28
N GLN A 476 93.39 -7.84 36.28
CA GLN A 476 94.53 -8.43 37.02
C GLN A 476 94.31 -9.93 37.36
N GLU A 477 94.53 -10.80 36.37
CA GLU A 477 95.36 -12.03 36.36
C GLU A 477 95.53 -12.98 37.59
N PRO A 478 95.95 -14.27 37.41
CA PRO A 478 95.56 -15.27 36.38
C PRO A 478 95.58 -16.78 36.88
N VAL A 479 95.27 -17.75 35.98
CA VAL A 479 95.57 -19.25 35.91
C VAL A 479 95.76 -20.12 37.20
N SER A 480 95.48 -21.44 37.28
CA SER A 480 95.39 -22.61 36.35
C SER A 480 94.50 -23.73 37.02
N ALA A 481 94.32 -25.01 36.62
CA ALA A 481 94.83 -25.90 35.54
C ALA A 481 93.77 -26.99 35.17
N ALA A 482 94.17 -28.26 34.93
CA ALA A 482 93.35 -29.44 34.55
C ALA A 482 94.12 -30.76 34.90
N PRO A 483 93.71 -32.02 34.53
CA PRO A 483 92.39 -32.61 34.21
C PRO A 483 92.12 -34.05 34.80
N ALA A 484 90.95 -34.63 34.47
CA ALA A 484 90.63 -36.06 34.19
C ALA A 484 90.30 -37.09 35.32
N ALA A 485 89.05 -37.65 35.30
CA ALA A 485 88.73 -39.08 35.01
C ALA A 485 87.22 -39.48 35.21
N GLU A 486 86.68 -40.20 34.22
CA GLU A 486 85.60 -41.25 34.22
C GLU A 486 84.26 -41.15 35.00
N THR A 487 83.16 -40.93 34.24
CA THR A 487 82.05 -41.91 33.97
C THR A 487 81.44 -42.72 35.15
N LYS A 488 80.14 -42.64 35.55
CA LYS A 488 78.91 -42.96 34.76
C LYS A 488 77.57 -42.80 35.56
N VAL A 489 76.44 -42.65 34.86
CA VAL A 489 75.01 -42.90 35.25
C VAL A 489 74.26 -41.93 36.22
N GLN A 490 73.32 -41.15 35.65
CA GLN A 490 72.02 -40.64 36.21
C GLN A 490 72.04 -39.75 37.50
N SER A 491 71.15 -38.78 37.71
CA SER A 491 69.87 -38.41 37.06
C SER A 491 69.55 -36.89 37.14
N ALA A 492 68.49 -36.49 36.43
CA ALA A 492 67.61 -35.33 36.70
C ALA A 492 68.08 -33.86 36.47
N GLN A 493 67.36 -33.23 35.52
CA GLN A 493 66.80 -31.86 35.51
C GLN A 493 67.64 -30.60 35.19
N ALA A 494 66.95 -29.73 34.43
CA ALA A 494 67.07 -28.28 34.25
C ALA A 494 68.10 -27.70 33.25
N ALA A 495 67.57 -27.33 32.07
CA ALA A 495 67.97 -26.26 31.13
C ALA A 495 69.46 -26.06 30.76
N PRO A 496 69.74 -25.91 29.46
CA PRO A 496 70.02 -24.55 28.99
C PRO A 496 69.30 -24.12 27.69
N GLU A 497 69.01 -22.82 27.65
CA GLU A 497 69.33 -21.88 26.57
C GLU A 497 69.28 -22.32 25.09
N VAL A 498 68.23 -21.84 24.40
CA VAL A 498 68.20 -21.30 23.02
C VAL A 498 69.20 -21.88 21.99
N ALA A 499 68.77 -22.93 21.29
CA ALA A 499 69.19 -23.22 19.92
C ALA A 499 68.01 -23.75 19.08
N ALA A 500 68.01 -23.46 17.79
CA ALA A 500 66.85 -23.58 16.90
C ALA A 500 66.15 -24.96 16.86
N LYS A 501 64.84 -24.98 17.18
CA LYS A 501 63.81 -25.83 16.54
C LYS A 501 62.40 -25.44 16.98
N ALA A 502 61.47 -25.37 16.03
CA ALA A 502 60.02 -25.24 16.25
C ALA A 502 59.24 -26.05 15.19
N GLU A 503 59.67 -27.30 14.97
CA GLU A 503 58.94 -28.25 14.12
C GLU A 503 57.79 -28.87 14.93
N GLY A 504 56.54 -28.65 14.54
CA GLY A 504 55.41 -29.32 15.19
C GLY A 504 54.03 -28.86 14.73
N GLU A 505 53.69 -27.58 14.96
CA GLU A 505 52.33 -27.10 14.73
C GLU A 505 51.97 -26.99 13.24
N THR A 506 50.81 -27.54 12.90
CA THR A 506 50.19 -27.42 11.58
C THR A 506 48.77 -26.93 11.69
N LEU A 507 48.38 -26.02 10.80
CA LEU A 507 47.01 -25.55 10.66
C LEU A 507 46.32 -26.31 9.52
N THR A 508 45.06 -26.67 9.73
CA THR A 508 44.22 -27.17 8.64
C THR A 508 43.78 -26.03 7.73
N LEU A 509 43.52 -26.34 6.45
CA LEU A 509 42.93 -25.39 5.50
C LEU A 509 41.65 -24.73 6.03
N GLY A 510 40.86 -25.44 6.85
CA GLY A 510 39.67 -24.88 7.51
C GLY A 510 40.02 -23.78 8.51
N GLN A 511 41.02 -24.00 9.38
CA GLN A 511 41.49 -22.99 10.34
C GLN A 511 42.11 -21.78 9.63
N ILE A 512 42.86 -22.00 8.54
CA ILE A 512 43.40 -20.90 7.71
C ILE A 512 42.27 -20.06 7.12
N ASN A 513 41.22 -20.69 6.58
CA ASN A 513 40.04 -19.98 6.07
C ASN A 513 39.23 -19.24 7.16
N THR A 514 39.24 -19.71 8.41
CA THR A 514 38.67 -18.96 9.54
C THR A 514 39.49 -17.71 9.86
N LEU A 515 40.82 -17.78 9.77
CA LEU A 515 41.73 -16.64 10.03
C LEU A 515 41.77 -15.62 8.87
N LEU A 516 41.48 -16.05 7.64
CA LEU A 516 41.40 -15.19 6.45
C LEU A 516 40.00 -14.58 6.23
N ALA A 517 38.99 -14.98 7.02
CA ALA A 517 37.60 -14.56 6.83
C ALA A 517 37.46 -13.02 6.82
N PRO A 518 36.69 -12.44 5.88
CA PRO A 518 35.73 -13.09 4.98
C PRO A 518 36.31 -13.72 3.71
N ILE A 519 37.60 -13.53 3.43
CA ILE A 519 38.27 -14.10 2.25
C ILE A 519 38.46 -15.61 2.45
N LYS A 520 38.36 -16.38 1.36
CA LYS A 520 38.64 -17.81 1.34
C LYS A 520 39.68 -18.16 0.29
N VAL A 521 40.50 -19.17 0.60
CA VAL A 521 41.50 -19.76 -0.29
C VAL A 521 41.41 -21.28 -0.20
N ASP A 522 41.61 -21.98 -1.31
CA ASP A 522 41.65 -23.44 -1.34
C ASP A 522 43.08 -24.00 -1.43
N ALA A 523 43.19 -25.32 -1.50
CA ALA A 523 44.48 -26.00 -1.56
C ALA A 523 45.22 -25.86 -2.91
N ALA A 524 44.52 -25.44 -3.98
CA ALA A 524 45.14 -25.17 -5.28
C ALA A 524 45.69 -23.75 -5.32
N GLY A 525 44.90 -22.75 -4.88
CA GLY A 525 45.36 -21.37 -4.78
C GLY A 525 46.57 -21.19 -3.86
N LEU A 526 46.62 -21.90 -2.73
CA LEU A 526 47.83 -21.92 -1.89
C LEU A 526 49.04 -22.58 -2.59
N ALA A 527 48.84 -23.60 -3.42
CA ALA A 527 49.91 -24.24 -4.17
C ALA A 527 50.44 -23.37 -5.32
N GLU A 528 49.57 -22.62 -6.01
CA GLU A 528 49.98 -21.61 -7.01
C GLU A 528 50.79 -20.46 -6.38
N LEU A 529 50.50 -20.11 -5.12
CA LEU A 529 51.29 -19.19 -4.31
C LEU A 529 52.56 -19.83 -3.70
N GLY A 530 52.87 -21.09 -4.01
CA GLY A 530 54.10 -21.79 -3.60
C GLY A 530 54.03 -22.60 -2.31
N PHE A 531 52.84 -22.77 -1.71
CA PHE A 531 52.65 -23.47 -0.43
C PHE A 531 51.99 -24.83 -0.63
N GLU A 532 52.78 -25.91 -0.60
CA GLU A 532 52.25 -27.27 -0.64
C GLU A 532 51.70 -27.75 0.71
N ALA A 533 50.59 -28.51 0.67
CA ALA A 533 50.03 -29.14 1.86
C ALA A 533 50.86 -30.35 2.30
N ARG A 534 51.31 -30.35 3.56
CA ARG A 534 52.05 -31.46 4.17
C ARG A 534 51.18 -32.71 4.26
N LYS A 535 51.70 -33.84 3.80
CA LYS A 535 51.05 -35.15 3.95
C LYS A 535 51.16 -35.60 5.41
N VAL A 536 50.03 -35.74 6.09
CA VAL A 536 49.92 -36.35 7.43
C VAL A 536 49.25 -37.70 7.27
N GLU A 537 49.87 -38.78 7.78
CA GLU A 537 49.27 -40.11 7.69
C GLU A 537 47.92 -40.16 8.42
N LYS A 538 46.92 -40.80 7.78
CA LYS A 538 45.55 -41.02 8.29
C LYS A 538 44.68 -39.75 8.44
N SER A 539 45.10 -38.58 7.95
CA SER A 539 44.23 -37.40 7.82
C SER A 539 43.75 -37.20 6.37
N THR A 540 42.48 -36.88 6.18
CA THR A 540 41.92 -36.40 4.89
C THR A 540 41.98 -34.88 4.74
N ALA A 541 42.27 -34.14 5.82
CA ALA A 541 42.42 -32.70 5.79
C ALA A 541 43.76 -32.28 5.19
N LYS A 542 43.80 -31.10 4.56
CA LYS A 542 45.04 -30.47 4.10
C LYS A 542 45.66 -29.68 5.26
N HIS A 543 46.89 -30.03 5.63
CA HIS A 543 47.66 -29.39 6.70
C HIS A 543 48.81 -28.57 6.12
N TYR A 544 49.08 -27.41 6.72
CA TYR A 544 50.21 -26.53 6.39
C TYR A 544 50.92 -26.13 7.69
N ALA A 545 52.18 -25.69 7.68
CA ALA A 545 52.83 -25.32 8.93
C ALA A 545 52.29 -24.01 9.48
N ALA A 546 52.15 -23.90 10.81
CA ALA A 546 51.68 -22.67 11.43
C ALA A 546 52.62 -21.47 11.17
N CYS A 547 53.93 -21.72 11.04
CA CYS A 547 54.93 -20.71 10.70
C CYS A 547 54.82 -20.16 9.27
N ASP A 548 54.14 -20.87 8.36
CA ASP A 548 54.05 -20.47 6.95
C ASP A 548 52.92 -19.45 6.73
N LEU A 549 51.97 -19.31 7.67
CA LEU A 549 50.78 -18.46 7.54
C LEU A 549 51.09 -16.97 7.25
N PRO A 550 52.07 -16.30 7.90
CA PRO A 550 52.39 -14.90 7.56
C PRO A 550 52.94 -14.75 6.13
N ALA A 551 53.64 -15.77 5.62
CA ALA A 551 54.15 -15.79 4.25
C ALA A 551 53.01 -16.04 3.24
N MET A 552 52.05 -16.91 3.56
CA MET A 552 50.83 -17.11 2.75
C MET A 552 50.04 -15.81 2.62
N VAL A 553 49.81 -15.11 3.73
CA VAL A 553 49.10 -13.81 3.74
C VAL A 553 49.83 -12.79 2.86
N GLN A 554 51.16 -12.68 2.97
CA GLN A 554 51.91 -11.75 2.12
C GLN A 554 51.92 -12.16 0.64
N ALA A 555 51.98 -13.46 0.31
CA ALA A 555 51.85 -13.93 -1.06
C ALA A 555 50.47 -13.60 -1.66
N MET A 556 49.40 -13.76 -0.88
CA MET A 556 48.04 -13.35 -1.27
C MET A 556 47.94 -11.83 -1.48
N ILE A 557 48.52 -11.02 -0.59
CA ILE A 557 48.54 -9.55 -0.73
C ILE A 557 49.31 -9.14 -2.00
N ALA A 558 50.50 -9.70 -2.23
CA ALA A 558 51.32 -9.40 -3.40
C ALA A 558 50.63 -9.81 -4.71
N HIS A 559 49.90 -10.93 -4.72
CA HIS A 559 49.09 -11.36 -5.86
C HIS A 559 47.90 -10.42 -6.11
N LEU A 560 47.14 -10.05 -5.08
CA LEU A 560 46.03 -9.10 -5.22
C LEU A 560 46.51 -7.71 -5.67
N GLN A 561 47.69 -7.28 -5.22
CA GLN A 561 48.34 -6.04 -5.68
C GLN A 561 48.82 -6.13 -7.13
N SER A 562 49.35 -7.26 -7.59
CA SER A 562 49.79 -7.40 -8.99
C SER A 562 48.61 -7.50 -9.97
N VAL A 563 47.49 -8.11 -9.55
CA VAL A 563 46.21 -8.07 -10.28
C VAL A 563 45.68 -6.64 -10.39
N LEU A 564 45.81 -5.81 -9.35
CA LEU A 564 45.44 -4.38 -9.39
C LEU A 564 46.35 -3.52 -10.31
N VAL A 565 47.45 -4.07 -10.82
CA VAL A 565 48.38 -3.40 -11.75
C VAL A 565 48.26 -3.95 -13.18
N THR A 566 47.55 -5.07 -13.38
CA THR A 566 47.27 -5.67 -14.69
C THR A 566 45.81 -5.60 -15.12
N ALA A 567 44.93 -5.02 -14.29
CA ALA A 567 43.52 -4.70 -14.57
C ALA A 567 43.33 -3.19 -14.84
#